data_AF-A0A356B452-F1
#
_entry.id   AF-A0A356B452-F1
#
_cell.length_a   1.000
_cell.length_b   1.000
_cell.length_c   1.000
_cell.angle_alpha   90.00
_cell.angle_beta   90.00
_cell.angle_gamma   90.00
#
_symmetry.space_group_name_H-M   'P 1'
#
loop_
_entity.id
_entity.type
_entity.pdbx_description
1 polymer ?
#
loop_
_entity_poly.entity_id
_entity_poly.type
_entity_poly.pdbx_seq_one_letter_code
_entity_poly.pdbx_strand_id
1 'polypeptide(L)'
;SDGSEVSLAQGSPPANKPGNPKEFTYMIVRSRGEDIQSCFTAVLEGFENQKDVVKVENIPVFHEGVMEDFAAKALRITLASGRVDTVFNAMDNRAYTTEDGSAFQGFTAVISQKNDDIYQIFFHDMDFCSFKGRVLCSQNPTVYGVVTDFTKEPDIKNRIEVEFDQIVDPSSLAGKYIDIETDKIRNGFYEILSAEKAGEETFSLDIGDCTLIRGYKDPLDFDKGYLYNIKEGARIRIPM
;
A
#
# COMPACT_ATOMS: atom_id res chain seq x y z
N SER A 1 -9.59 13.82 20.83
CA SER A 1 -10.50 14.60 19.97
C SER A 1 -11.94 14.42 20.42
N ASP A 2 -12.65 15.52 20.71
CA ASP A 2 -14.06 15.50 21.11
C ASP A 2 -14.98 15.33 19.89
N GLY A 3 -15.81 14.28 19.91
CA GLY A 3 -17.03 14.16 19.11
C GLY A 3 -16.87 13.60 17.69
N SER A 4 -16.69 12.28 17.57
CA SER A 4 -17.12 11.57 16.36
C SER A 4 -18.61 11.28 16.46
N GLU A 5 -19.41 11.91 15.60
CA GLU A 5 -20.84 11.64 15.46
C GLU A 5 -21.02 10.56 14.39
N VAL A 6 -21.63 9.43 14.76
CA VAL A 6 -22.01 8.37 13.81
C VAL A 6 -23.53 8.37 13.71
N SER A 7 -24.04 8.53 12.48
CA SER A 7 -25.47 8.50 12.18
C SER A 7 -25.77 7.50 11.08
N LEU A 8 -26.89 6.79 11.21
CA LEU A 8 -27.46 6.00 10.12
C LEU A 8 -28.57 6.81 9.44
N ALA A 9 -28.55 6.85 8.12
CA ALA A 9 -29.56 7.53 7.31
C ALA A 9 -30.14 6.56 6.28
N GLN A 10 -31.40 6.77 5.91
CA GLN A 10 -32.06 6.03 4.84
C GLN A 10 -32.30 6.95 3.65
N GLY A 11 -31.99 6.48 2.45
CA GLY A 11 -32.27 7.20 1.20
C GLY A 11 -33.03 6.34 0.22
N SER A 12 -34.00 6.94 -0.47
CA SER A 12 -34.75 6.25 -1.51
C SER A 12 -33.95 6.20 -2.82
N PRO A 13 -33.79 5.02 -3.44
CA PRO A 13 -33.15 4.91 -4.74
C PRO A 13 -33.97 5.57 -5.85
N PRO A 14 -33.34 5.91 -7.00
CA PRO A 14 -34.06 6.33 -8.18
C PRO A 14 -35.14 5.30 -8.59
N ALA A 15 -36.39 5.73 -8.72
CA ALA A 15 -37.51 4.84 -9.06
C ALA A 15 -37.53 4.38 -10.53
N ASN A 16 -36.61 4.88 -11.36
CA ASN A 16 -36.59 4.67 -12.82
C ASN A 16 -35.85 3.38 -13.25
N LYS A 17 -35.31 2.59 -12.33
CA LYS A 17 -34.62 1.32 -12.63
C LYS A 17 -35.32 0.14 -11.97
N PRO A 18 -35.86 -0.82 -12.76
CA PRO A 18 -36.37 -2.08 -12.22
C PRO A 18 -35.28 -2.81 -11.43
N GLY A 19 -35.62 -3.35 -10.26
CA GLY A 19 -34.70 -4.11 -9.41
C GLY A 19 -33.95 -3.29 -8.36
N ASN A 20 -34.15 -1.97 -8.27
CA ASN A 20 -33.61 -1.19 -7.17
C ASN A 20 -34.20 -1.66 -5.82
N PRO A 21 -33.39 -1.70 -4.75
CA PRO A 21 -33.88 -1.99 -3.40
C PRO A 21 -34.90 -0.94 -2.97
N LYS A 22 -35.69 -1.19 -1.92
CA LYS A 22 -36.65 -0.18 -1.43
C LYS A 22 -35.95 1.04 -0.86
N GLU A 23 -34.80 0.84 -0.21
CA GLU A 23 -34.03 1.88 0.50
C GLU A 23 -32.54 1.53 0.46
N PHE A 24 -31.71 2.57 0.53
CA PHE A 24 -30.29 2.47 0.87
C PHE A 24 -30.08 2.94 2.31
N THR A 25 -29.28 2.20 3.08
CA THR A 25 -28.81 2.64 4.40
C THR A 25 -27.41 3.21 4.26
N TYR A 26 -27.21 4.43 4.74
CA TYR A 26 -25.94 5.15 4.75
C TYR A 26 -25.44 5.28 6.19
N MET A 27 -24.13 5.08 6.39
CA MET A 27 -23.45 5.47 7.62
C MET A 27 -22.72 6.78 7.36
N ILE A 28 -23.03 7.80 8.16
CA ILE A 28 -22.38 9.12 8.10
C ILE A 28 -21.56 9.26 9.37
N VAL A 29 -20.25 9.49 9.20
CA VAL A 29 -19.33 9.76 10.29
C VAL A 29 -18.83 11.18 10.15
N ARG A 30 -18.93 11.97 11.22
CA ARG A 30 -18.59 13.41 11.21
C ARG A 30 -17.74 13.79 12.41
N SER A 31 -16.71 14.59 12.17
CA SER A 31 -15.99 15.38 13.19
C SER A 31 -16.39 16.86 13.10
N ARG A 32 -16.32 17.60 14.22
CA ARG A 32 -16.62 19.05 14.31
C ARG A 32 -15.51 19.77 15.08
N GLY A 33 -15.19 21.01 14.68
CA GLY A 33 -14.08 21.80 15.23
C GLY A 33 -13.37 22.67 14.17
N GLU A 34 -12.44 23.51 14.60
CA GLU A 34 -11.49 24.23 13.75
C GLU A 34 -10.15 23.46 13.75
N ASP A 35 -9.41 23.49 12.63
CA ASP A 35 -8.11 22.78 12.47
C ASP A 35 -8.12 21.28 12.84
N ILE A 36 -9.19 20.58 12.46
CA ILE A 36 -9.35 19.16 12.79
C ILE A 36 -8.45 18.28 11.91
N GLN A 37 -7.62 17.48 12.56
CA GLN A 37 -7.04 16.29 11.98
C GLN A 37 -7.89 15.07 12.38
N SER A 38 -8.32 14.26 11.41
CA SER A 38 -9.17 13.10 11.65
C SER A 38 -8.70 11.90 10.84
N CYS A 39 -8.52 10.77 11.52
CA CYS A 39 -8.28 9.48 10.91
C CYS A 39 -9.38 8.53 11.37
N PHE A 40 -10.22 8.08 10.43
CA PHE A 40 -11.30 7.15 10.70
C PHE A 40 -10.84 5.73 10.39
N THR A 41 -11.11 4.81 11.31
CA THR A 41 -10.78 3.40 11.14
C THR A 41 -12.07 2.59 11.19
N ALA A 42 -12.26 1.70 10.20
CA ALA A 42 -13.41 0.82 10.12
C ALA A 42 -12.96 -0.62 9.94
N VAL A 43 -13.63 -1.53 10.65
CA VAL A 43 -13.52 -2.98 10.43
C VAL A 43 -14.85 -3.44 9.85
N LEU A 44 -14.83 -3.90 8.61
CA LEU A 44 -16.01 -4.36 7.89
C LEU A 44 -15.96 -5.89 7.79
N GLU A 45 -17.00 -6.53 8.30
CA GLU A 45 -17.14 -7.97 8.28
C GLU A 45 -18.38 -8.35 7.46
N GLY A 46 -18.19 -9.18 6.43
CA GLY A 46 -19.27 -9.87 5.77
C GLY A 46 -19.62 -11.15 6.53
N PHE A 47 -20.87 -11.30 6.96
CA PHE A 47 -21.36 -12.50 7.62
C PHE A 47 -22.80 -12.80 7.19
N GLU A 48 -23.19 -14.07 7.22
CA GLU A 48 -24.57 -14.49 6.91
C GLU A 48 -25.37 -14.72 8.20
N ASN A 49 -24.85 -15.58 9.10
CA ASN A 49 -25.57 -16.01 10.30
C ASN A 49 -24.91 -15.56 11.61
N GLN A 50 -23.58 -15.61 11.68
CA GLN A 50 -22.83 -15.33 12.89
C GLN A 50 -21.62 -14.46 12.56
N LYS A 51 -21.37 -13.47 13.42
CA LYS A 51 -20.17 -12.64 13.39
C LYS A 51 -18.99 -13.41 13.97
N ASP A 52 -17.86 -13.35 13.29
CA ASP A 52 -16.58 -13.85 13.77
C ASP A 52 -15.83 -12.76 14.56
N VAL A 53 -15.99 -11.47 14.22
CA VAL A 53 -15.39 -10.37 14.98
C VAL A 53 -16.08 -10.22 16.33
N VAL A 54 -15.38 -10.59 17.39
CA VAL A 54 -15.86 -10.50 18.77
C VAL A 54 -15.55 -9.14 19.37
N LYS A 55 -14.37 -8.59 19.06
CA LYS A 55 -13.90 -7.34 19.68
C LYS A 55 -12.94 -6.60 18.77
N VAL A 56 -13.04 -5.28 18.75
CA VAL A 56 -12.09 -4.37 18.11
C VAL A 56 -11.68 -3.34 19.15
N GLU A 57 -10.37 -3.16 19.33
CA GLU A 57 -9.80 -2.24 20.31
C GLU A 57 -8.73 -1.39 19.65
N ASN A 58 -8.71 -0.09 19.96
CA ASN A 58 -7.57 0.75 19.63
C ASN A 58 -6.42 0.44 20.58
N ILE A 59 -5.22 0.28 20.02
CA ILE A 59 -3.98 0.27 20.79
C ILE A 59 -3.42 1.71 20.73
N PRO A 60 -3.18 2.37 21.88
CA PRO A 60 -2.55 3.70 21.87
C PRO A 60 -1.20 3.67 21.16
N VAL A 61 -1.02 4.61 20.24
CA VAL A 61 0.22 4.81 19.46
C VAL A 61 0.88 6.10 19.92
N PHE A 62 2.21 6.11 19.94
CA PHE A 62 3.01 7.25 20.36
C PHE A 62 4.09 7.56 19.33
N HIS A 63 4.37 8.84 19.14
CA HIS A 63 5.53 9.34 18.42
C HIS A 63 6.34 10.21 19.38
N GLU A 64 7.62 9.89 19.56
CA GLU A 64 8.50 10.60 20.51
C GLU A 64 7.91 10.74 21.93
N GLY A 65 7.13 9.75 22.37
CA GLY A 65 6.48 9.73 23.68
C GLY A 65 5.17 10.51 23.78
N VAL A 66 4.74 11.17 22.71
CA VAL A 66 3.45 11.87 22.63
C VAL A 66 2.43 10.98 21.94
N MET A 67 1.22 10.87 22.50
CA MET A 67 0.14 10.09 21.89
C MET A 67 -0.21 10.64 20.50
N GLU A 68 -0.22 9.77 19.50
CA GLU A 68 -0.59 10.05 18.11
C GLU A 68 -1.95 9.41 17.82
N ASP A 69 -2.90 10.20 17.33
CA ASP A 69 -4.26 9.76 17.01
C ASP A 69 -4.70 10.11 15.58
N PHE A 70 -3.80 10.65 14.76
CA PHE A 70 -4.09 11.01 13.38
C PHE A 70 -3.20 10.25 12.41
N ALA A 71 -1.88 10.46 12.46
CA ALA A 71 -0.96 9.97 11.45
C ALA A 71 -0.69 8.48 11.51
N ALA A 72 -0.96 7.84 12.64
CA ALA A 72 -0.81 6.40 12.83
C ALA A 72 -1.95 5.82 13.68
N LYS A 73 -2.28 4.56 13.40
CA LYS A 73 -3.31 3.78 14.11
C LYS A 73 -2.82 2.37 14.35
N ALA A 74 -3.22 1.83 15.49
CA ALA A 74 -3.03 0.44 15.83
C ALA A 74 -4.35 -0.16 16.34
N LEU A 75 -4.72 -1.33 15.84
CA LEU A 75 -5.93 -2.04 16.22
C LEU A 75 -5.62 -3.45 16.70
N ARG A 76 -6.37 -3.92 17.68
CA ARG A 76 -6.47 -5.33 18.07
C ARG A 76 -7.85 -5.85 17.74
N ILE A 77 -7.93 -6.90 16.94
CA ILE A 77 -9.18 -7.52 16.47
C ILE A 77 -9.20 -8.96 16.97
N THR A 78 -10.14 -9.28 17.85
CA THR A 78 -10.31 -10.64 18.39
C THR A 78 -11.43 -11.35 17.65
N LEU A 79 -11.14 -12.53 17.12
CA LEU A 79 -12.13 -13.37 16.44
C LEU A 79 -12.64 -14.51 17.35
N ALA A 80 -13.84 -15.01 17.06
CA ALA A 80 -14.48 -16.11 17.78
C ALA A 80 -13.66 -17.42 17.76
N SER A 81 -12.78 -17.58 16.77
CA SER A 81 -11.87 -18.71 16.64
C SER A 81 -10.69 -18.69 17.63
N GLY A 82 -10.54 -17.62 18.42
CA GLY A 82 -9.38 -17.35 19.26
C GLY A 82 -8.19 -16.75 18.52
N ARG A 83 -8.32 -16.49 17.21
CA ARG A 83 -7.36 -15.68 16.45
C ARG A 83 -7.45 -14.23 16.91
N VAL A 84 -6.31 -13.58 17.05
CA VAL A 84 -6.19 -12.14 17.32
C VAL A 84 -5.33 -11.52 16.23
N ASP A 85 -5.87 -10.54 15.52
CA ASP A 85 -5.13 -9.75 14.54
C ASP A 85 -4.75 -8.40 15.15
N THR A 86 -3.46 -8.08 15.12
CA THR A 86 -2.98 -6.73 15.38
C THR A 86 -2.64 -6.04 14.05
N VAL A 87 -3.24 -4.89 13.81
CA VAL A 87 -3.03 -4.08 12.60
C VAL A 87 -2.29 -2.81 12.99
N PHE A 88 -1.18 -2.52 12.32
CA PHE A 88 -0.49 -1.24 12.38
C PHE A 88 -0.65 -0.51 11.05
N ASN A 89 -0.89 0.79 11.09
CA ASN A 89 -0.88 1.65 9.91
C ASN A 89 -0.34 3.04 10.23
N ALA A 90 0.47 3.60 9.33
CA ALA A 90 0.86 5.00 9.35
C ALA A 90 0.70 5.64 7.97
N MET A 91 0.43 6.94 7.93
CA MET A 91 0.33 7.77 6.72
C MET A 91 1.65 8.47 6.38
N ASP A 92 2.66 8.32 7.22
CA ASP A 92 4.00 8.84 7.04
C ASP A 92 5.03 7.78 7.44
N ASN A 93 6.31 8.12 7.30
CA ASN A 93 7.41 7.21 7.62
C ASN A 93 8.11 7.51 8.95
N ARG A 94 7.39 8.11 9.92
CA ARG A 94 7.93 8.32 11.27
C ARG A 94 7.96 7.00 12.04
N ALA A 95 8.82 6.94 13.06
CA ALA A 95 8.84 5.82 13.99
C ALA A 95 7.76 5.99 15.08
N TYR A 96 7.03 4.92 15.33
CA TYR A 96 5.94 4.86 16.31
C TYR A 96 6.15 3.73 17.30
N THR A 97 5.65 3.92 18.51
CA THR A 97 5.64 2.91 19.57
C THR A 97 4.24 2.74 20.15
N THR A 98 4.04 1.68 20.91
CA THR A 98 2.79 1.36 21.62
C THR A 98 3.10 0.99 23.06
N GLU A 99 2.11 1.13 23.95
CA GLU A 99 2.26 0.78 25.38
C GLU A 99 2.60 -0.70 25.62
N ASP A 100 2.22 -1.60 24.71
CA ASP A 100 2.50 -3.03 24.83
C ASP A 100 3.92 -3.42 24.39
N GLY A 101 4.77 -2.45 24.09
CA GLY A 101 6.17 -2.64 23.70
C GLY A 101 6.36 -2.99 22.22
N SER A 102 5.32 -2.85 21.39
CA SER A 102 5.44 -2.92 19.93
C SER A 102 5.91 -1.58 19.37
N ALA A 103 6.62 -1.62 18.24
CA ALA A 103 7.08 -0.44 17.52
C ALA A 103 7.05 -0.68 16.01
N PHE A 104 6.80 0.36 15.22
CA PHE A 104 6.70 0.25 13.78
C PHE A 104 7.09 1.55 13.06
N GLN A 105 7.56 1.40 11.83
CA GLN A 105 7.87 2.49 10.90
C GLN A 105 7.60 1.99 9.48
N GLY A 106 6.87 2.77 8.69
CA GLY A 106 6.37 2.38 7.38
C GLY A 106 4.84 2.27 7.35
N PHE A 107 4.29 1.69 6.28
CA PHE A 107 2.89 1.88 5.93
C PHE A 107 1.92 0.94 6.66
N THR A 108 2.00 -0.39 6.51
CA THR A 108 1.09 -1.29 7.24
C THR A 108 1.65 -2.67 7.56
N ALA A 109 1.22 -3.21 8.70
CA ALA A 109 1.48 -4.58 9.14
C ALA A 109 0.19 -5.21 9.67
N VAL A 110 0.02 -6.50 9.42
CA VAL A 110 -0.99 -7.34 10.08
C VAL A 110 -0.29 -8.54 10.71
N ILE A 111 -0.44 -8.70 12.01
CA ILE A 111 0.18 -9.77 12.80
C ILE A 111 -0.94 -10.61 13.39
N SER A 112 -1.03 -11.86 12.96
CA SER A 112 -2.05 -12.80 13.39
C SER A 112 -1.50 -13.77 14.42
N GLN A 113 -2.09 -13.75 15.61
CA GLN A 113 -1.78 -14.64 16.71
C GLN A 113 -2.90 -15.65 16.94
N LYS A 114 -2.56 -16.83 17.45
CA LYS A 114 -3.50 -17.78 18.06
C LYS A 114 -2.81 -18.45 19.24
N ASN A 115 -3.45 -18.44 20.41
CA ASN A 115 -2.82 -18.90 21.67
C ASN A 115 -1.45 -18.24 21.93
N ASP A 116 -1.36 -16.93 21.69
CA ASP A 116 -0.15 -16.10 21.75
C ASP A 116 0.96 -16.40 20.72
N ASP A 117 0.85 -17.50 19.97
CA ASP A 117 1.77 -17.80 18.87
C ASP A 117 1.42 -16.99 17.61
N ILE A 118 2.42 -16.26 17.10
CA ILE A 118 2.32 -15.61 15.78
C ILE A 118 2.39 -16.70 14.71
N TYR A 119 1.36 -16.84 13.90
CA TYR A 119 1.31 -17.82 12.82
C TYR A 119 1.26 -17.21 11.42
N GLN A 120 0.94 -15.92 11.31
CA GLN A 120 0.97 -15.19 10.05
C GLN A 120 1.34 -13.73 10.27
N ILE A 121 2.17 -13.20 9.37
CA ILE A 121 2.54 -11.79 9.31
C ILE A 121 2.37 -11.34 7.87
N PHE A 122 1.75 -10.18 7.68
CA PHE A 122 1.70 -9.47 6.42
C PHE A 122 2.31 -8.08 6.61
N PHE A 123 3.19 -7.69 5.71
CA PHE A 123 3.73 -6.34 5.64
C PHE A 123 3.43 -5.76 4.26
N HIS A 124 3.15 -4.46 4.23
CA HIS A 124 3.16 -3.69 3.01
C HIS A 124 3.83 -2.36 3.32
N ASP A 125 4.98 -2.12 2.68
CA ASP A 125 5.79 -0.91 2.87
C ASP A 125 6.26 -0.66 4.31
N MET A 126 6.55 -1.73 5.05
CA MET A 126 7.00 -1.65 6.44
C MET A 126 8.53 -1.62 6.52
N ASP A 127 9.13 -0.53 6.97
CA ASP A 127 10.58 -0.40 7.13
C ASP A 127 11.07 -1.11 8.39
N PHE A 128 10.30 -1.02 9.47
CA PHE A 128 10.60 -1.66 10.75
C PHE A 128 9.32 -2.09 11.44
N CYS A 129 9.34 -3.27 12.05
CA CYS A 129 8.26 -3.71 12.94
C CYS A 129 8.82 -4.62 14.05
N SER A 130 8.56 -4.23 15.29
CA SER A 130 8.66 -5.11 16.46
C SER A 130 7.29 -5.26 17.11
N PHE A 131 7.01 -6.44 17.63
CA PHE A 131 5.76 -6.76 18.28
C PHE A 131 6.04 -7.30 19.66
N LYS A 132 5.58 -6.58 20.70
CA LYS A 132 5.82 -6.89 22.11
C LYS A 132 7.30 -7.19 22.40
N GLY A 133 8.19 -6.33 21.90
CA GLY A 133 9.65 -6.45 22.04
C GLY A 133 10.34 -7.46 21.10
N ARG A 134 9.61 -8.30 20.37
CA ARG A 134 10.19 -9.19 19.35
C ARG A 134 10.28 -8.47 18.02
N VAL A 135 11.48 -8.28 17.49
CA VAL A 135 11.69 -7.76 16.12
C VAL A 135 11.13 -8.76 15.11
N LEU A 136 10.21 -8.30 14.25
CA LEU A 136 9.58 -9.08 13.19
C LEU A 136 10.11 -8.69 11.80
N CYS A 137 10.41 -7.41 11.62
CA CYS A 137 11.08 -6.86 10.44
C CYS A 137 12.05 -5.77 10.90
N SER A 138 13.30 -5.82 10.45
CA SER A 138 14.30 -4.81 10.81
C SER A 138 14.83 -3.97 9.66
N GLN A 139 14.50 -4.31 8.40
CA GLN A 139 14.58 -3.51 7.19
C GLN A 139 13.81 -4.30 6.12
N ASN A 140 12.72 -3.78 5.56
CA ASN A 140 12.37 -4.22 4.20
C ASN A 140 13.36 -3.50 3.29
N PRO A 141 14.30 -4.21 2.63
CA PRO A 141 15.31 -3.55 1.83
C PRO A 141 14.61 -3.00 0.59
N THR A 142 14.04 -1.79 0.66
CA THR A 142 13.53 -1.15 -0.53
C THR A 142 14.71 -0.92 -1.47
N VAL A 143 14.61 -1.47 -2.67
CA VAL A 143 15.60 -1.25 -3.71
C VAL A 143 15.33 0.08 -4.39
N TYR A 144 16.38 0.91 -4.52
CA TYR A 144 16.30 2.21 -5.18
C TYR A 144 17.23 2.25 -6.38
N GLY A 145 16.96 3.16 -7.30
CA GLY A 145 17.79 3.31 -8.49
C GLY A 145 17.27 4.37 -9.45
N VAL A 146 17.74 4.27 -10.69
CA VAL A 146 17.33 5.12 -11.81
C VAL A 146 17.04 4.31 -13.05
N VAL A 147 16.07 4.75 -13.85
CA VAL A 147 15.85 4.22 -15.21
C VAL A 147 16.99 4.71 -16.11
N THR A 148 17.65 3.79 -16.82
CA THR A 148 18.73 4.12 -17.76
C THR A 148 18.29 4.00 -19.22
N ASP A 149 17.40 3.07 -19.54
CA ASP A 149 16.77 2.91 -20.86
C ASP A 149 15.48 2.07 -20.72
N PHE A 150 14.71 1.94 -21.79
CA PHE A 150 13.52 1.09 -21.83
C PHE A 150 13.05 0.83 -23.26
N THR A 151 12.13 -0.12 -23.43
CA THR A 151 11.51 -0.39 -24.74
C THR A 151 10.74 0.82 -25.27
N LYS A 152 11.25 1.43 -26.35
CA LYS A 152 10.71 2.64 -27.00
C LYS A 152 9.76 2.37 -28.18
N GLU A 153 9.81 1.16 -28.72
CA GLU A 153 8.98 0.73 -29.85
C GLU A 153 7.90 -0.26 -29.39
N PRO A 154 6.77 -0.39 -30.12
CA PRO A 154 5.77 -1.40 -29.81
C PRO A 154 6.36 -2.82 -29.84
N ASP A 155 6.31 -3.51 -28.70
CA ASP A 155 6.77 -4.89 -28.55
C ASP A 155 5.83 -5.66 -27.62
N ILE A 156 5.81 -6.99 -27.77
CA ILE A 156 5.15 -7.92 -26.84
C ILE A 156 6.05 -8.27 -25.65
N LYS A 157 7.34 -7.93 -25.72
CA LYS A 157 8.32 -8.09 -24.63
C LYS A 157 8.97 -6.74 -24.34
N ASN A 158 8.45 -6.07 -23.33
CA ASN A 158 8.91 -4.77 -22.90
C ASN A 158 9.85 -4.94 -21.70
N ARG A 159 10.87 -4.09 -21.64
CA ARG A 159 11.83 -4.08 -20.55
C ARG A 159 12.13 -2.67 -20.08
N ILE A 160 12.59 -2.58 -18.85
CA ILE A 160 13.11 -1.36 -18.22
C ILE A 160 14.54 -1.66 -17.80
N GLU A 161 15.49 -0.89 -18.34
CA GLU A 161 16.88 -0.94 -17.91
C GLU A 161 17.07 0.02 -16.74
N VAL A 162 17.72 -0.45 -15.68
CA VAL A 162 17.92 0.31 -14.44
C VAL A 162 19.34 0.16 -13.91
N GLU A 163 19.78 1.16 -13.16
CA GLU A 163 20.95 1.09 -12.28
C GLU A 163 20.47 1.23 -10.83
N PHE A 164 20.88 0.30 -9.97
CA PHE A 164 20.49 0.30 -8.56
C PHE A 164 21.52 1.02 -7.70
N ASP A 165 21.05 1.71 -6.66
CA ASP A 165 21.92 2.40 -5.69
C ASP A 165 22.60 1.43 -4.70
N GLN A 166 22.25 0.15 -4.79
CA GLN A 166 22.71 -0.93 -3.90
C GLN A 166 22.98 -2.22 -4.67
N ILE A 167 23.66 -3.16 -4.01
CA ILE A 167 23.83 -4.52 -4.52
C ILE A 167 22.49 -5.25 -4.43
N VAL A 168 22.02 -5.74 -5.58
CA VAL A 168 20.76 -6.47 -5.72
C VAL A 168 21.01 -7.82 -6.37
N ASP A 169 20.38 -8.86 -5.83
CA ASP A 169 20.27 -10.15 -6.49
C ASP A 169 19.10 -10.10 -7.49
N PRO A 170 19.33 -10.20 -8.82
CA PRO A 170 18.25 -10.15 -9.81
C PRO A 170 17.14 -11.17 -9.54
N SER A 171 17.49 -12.34 -9.00
CA SER A 171 16.51 -13.41 -8.74
C SER A 171 15.48 -13.05 -7.67
N SER A 172 15.79 -12.06 -6.82
CA SER A 172 14.89 -11.56 -5.77
C SER A 172 13.82 -10.59 -6.28
N LEU A 173 13.94 -10.09 -7.51
CA LEU A 173 13.07 -9.07 -8.09
C LEU A 173 11.84 -9.63 -8.81
N ALA A 174 11.87 -10.90 -9.22
CA ALA A 174 10.73 -11.52 -9.91
C ALA A 174 9.47 -11.55 -9.02
N GLY A 175 8.33 -11.14 -9.58
CA GLY A 175 7.05 -11.00 -8.89
C GLY A 175 6.94 -9.76 -8.00
N LYS A 176 7.99 -8.92 -7.93
CA LYS A 176 7.93 -7.61 -7.28
C LYS A 176 7.39 -6.57 -8.25
N TYR A 177 7.02 -5.41 -7.71
CA TYR A 177 6.55 -4.28 -8.49
C TYR A 177 7.56 -3.14 -8.40
N ILE A 178 7.89 -2.58 -9.56
CA ILE A 178 8.68 -1.35 -9.65
C ILE A 178 7.73 -0.14 -9.68
N ASP A 179 7.96 0.80 -8.78
CA ASP A 179 7.35 2.13 -8.77
C ASP A 179 8.33 3.14 -9.36
N ILE A 180 7.93 3.80 -10.45
CA ILE A 180 8.75 4.73 -11.21
C ILE A 180 8.15 6.12 -11.13
N GLU A 181 8.98 7.12 -10.84
CA GLU A 181 8.56 8.52 -10.87
C GLU A 181 8.06 8.93 -12.27
N THR A 182 6.80 9.35 -12.36
CA THR A 182 6.17 9.86 -13.59
C THR A 182 5.66 11.28 -13.41
N ASP A 183 5.18 11.88 -14.50
CA ASP A 183 4.44 13.15 -14.47
C ASP A 183 3.02 13.04 -13.85
N LYS A 184 2.66 11.89 -13.28
CA LYS A 184 1.39 11.57 -12.62
C LYS A 184 0.16 11.54 -13.53
N ILE A 185 0.31 11.57 -14.86
CA ILE A 185 -0.80 11.36 -15.80
C ILE A 185 -1.25 9.89 -15.79
N ARG A 186 -0.30 8.96 -15.67
CA ARG A 186 -0.53 7.53 -15.42
C ARG A 186 0.40 7.04 -14.31
N ASN A 187 0.02 5.94 -13.66
CA ASN A 187 0.85 5.28 -12.65
C ASN A 187 2.15 4.74 -13.30
N GLY A 188 3.22 4.72 -12.52
CA GLY A 188 4.51 4.13 -12.90
C GLY A 188 4.75 2.75 -12.30
N PHE A 189 3.67 2.01 -11.99
CA PHE A 189 3.73 0.71 -11.34
C PHE A 189 3.69 -0.42 -12.36
N TYR A 190 4.73 -1.25 -12.37
CA TYR A 190 4.84 -2.40 -13.26
C TYR A 190 5.30 -3.64 -12.49
N GLU A 191 4.74 -4.80 -12.84
CA GLU A 191 5.23 -6.08 -12.32
C GLU A 191 6.53 -6.46 -13.04
N ILE A 192 7.52 -6.90 -12.26
CA ILE A 192 8.77 -7.45 -12.77
C ILE A 192 8.57 -8.96 -12.95
N LEU A 193 8.44 -9.41 -14.19
CA LEU A 193 8.28 -10.84 -14.49
C LEU A 193 9.60 -11.59 -14.34
N SER A 194 10.71 -10.95 -14.71
CA SER A 194 12.06 -11.45 -14.48
C SER A 194 13.07 -10.29 -14.49
N ALA A 195 14.25 -10.53 -13.93
CA ALA A 195 15.33 -9.57 -13.94
C ALA A 195 16.67 -10.26 -14.20
N GLU A 196 17.53 -9.61 -14.98
CA GLU A 196 18.88 -10.08 -15.27
C GLU A 196 19.89 -8.94 -15.26
N LYS A 197 21.17 -9.26 -15.06
CA LYS A 197 22.24 -8.28 -15.26
C LYS A 197 22.50 -8.12 -16.75
N ALA A 198 22.34 -6.91 -17.26
CA ALA A 198 22.65 -6.53 -18.64
C ALA A 198 24.03 -5.89 -18.80
N GLY A 199 24.68 -5.52 -17.68
CA GLY A 199 26.04 -4.97 -17.63
C GLY A 199 26.67 -5.12 -16.23
N GLU A 200 27.75 -4.38 -15.97
CA GLU A 200 28.37 -4.37 -14.63
C GLU A 200 27.44 -3.74 -13.57
N GLU A 201 26.79 -2.63 -13.93
CA GLU A 201 25.90 -1.85 -13.05
C GLU A 201 24.43 -1.82 -13.54
N THR A 202 24.18 -2.25 -14.78
CA THR A 202 22.85 -2.20 -15.41
C THR A 202 22.10 -3.52 -15.27
N PHE A 203 20.82 -3.43 -14.95
CA PHE A 203 19.87 -4.54 -14.86
C PHE A 203 18.73 -4.35 -15.86
N SER A 204 18.33 -5.43 -16.50
CA SER A 204 17.16 -5.46 -17.37
C SER A 204 16.00 -6.10 -16.65
N LEU A 205 14.89 -5.38 -16.54
CA LEU A 205 13.65 -5.84 -15.89
C LEU A 205 12.59 -6.11 -16.96
N ASP A 206 12.16 -7.37 -17.10
CA ASP A 206 11.08 -7.77 -18.00
C ASP A 206 9.72 -7.43 -17.39
N ILE A 207 8.90 -6.68 -18.12
CA ILE A 207 7.54 -6.30 -17.73
C ILE A 207 6.47 -6.89 -18.67
N GLY A 208 6.86 -7.84 -19.53
CA GLY A 208 5.97 -8.57 -20.42
C GLY A 208 5.37 -7.69 -21.53
N ASP A 209 4.06 -7.85 -21.75
CA ASP A 209 3.32 -7.14 -22.80
C ASP A 209 2.88 -5.72 -22.36
N CYS A 210 3.28 -5.28 -21.17
CA CYS A 210 2.96 -3.95 -20.68
C CYS A 210 3.77 -2.88 -21.44
N THR A 211 3.08 -2.07 -22.26
CA THR A 211 3.74 -1.00 -23.01
C THR A 211 4.00 0.25 -22.16
N LEU A 212 5.16 0.85 -22.38
CA LEU A 212 5.56 2.14 -21.80
C LEU A 212 5.13 3.32 -22.68
N ILE A 213 4.52 3.06 -23.83
CA ILE A 213 4.01 4.07 -24.75
C ILE A 213 2.62 4.53 -24.29
N ARG A 214 2.44 5.83 -24.09
CA ARG A 214 1.15 6.45 -23.76
C ARG A 214 0.31 6.77 -24.99
N GLY A 215 0.97 6.99 -26.13
CA GLY A 215 0.38 7.37 -27.40
C GLY A 215 1.41 7.98 -28.32
N TYR A 216 0.97 8.51 -29.45
CA TYR A 216 1.83 9.28 -30.36
C TYR A 216 2.07 10.70 -29.84
N LYS A 217 3.23 11.28 -30.14
CA LYS A 217 3.47 12.71 -29.90
C LYS A 217 2.52 13.59 -30.71
N ASP A 218 2.17 13.12 -31.92
CA ASP A 218 1.19 13.75 -32.79
C ASP A 218 0.27 12.65 -33.36
N PRO A 219 -1.02 12.65 -33.00
CA PRO A 219 -1.97 11.65 -33.51
C PRO A 219 -2.17 11.68 -35.03
N LEU A 220 -1.72 12.74 -35.71
CA LEU A 220 -1.85 12.90 -37.16
C LEU A 220 -0.52 12.70 -37.92
N ASP A 221 0.59 12.51 -37.19
CA ASP A 221 1.93 12.36 -37.77
C ASP A 221 2.75 11.34 -36.95
N PHE A 222 2.70 10.08 -37.39
CA PHE A 222 3.32 8.96 -36.70
C PHE A 222 4.85 8.98 -36.74
N ASP A 223 5.47 9.72 -37.68
CA ASP A 223 6.93 9.83 -37.80
C ASP A 223 7.55 10.64 -36.66
N LYS A 224 6.74 11.39 -35.90
CA LYS A 224 7.18 12.10 -34.68
C LYS A 224 7.40 11.17 -33.48
N GLY A 225 7.02 9.89 -33.60
CA GLY A 225 7.20 8.86 -32.58
C GLY A 225 6.25 8.99 -31.39
N TYR A 226 6.68 8.47 -30.24
CA TYR A 226 5.81 8.20 -29.10
C TYR A 226 6.00 9.15 -27.90
N LEU A 227 4.94 9.30 -27.13
CA LEU A 227 4.95 9.80 -25.75
C LEU A 227 5.09 8.60 -24.82
N TYR A 228 5.99 8.68 -23.84
CA TYR A 228 6.27 7.58 -22.91
C TYR A 228 5.69 7.84 -21.52
N ASN A 229 5.45 6.77 -20.77
CA ASN A 229 4.99 6.81 -19.39
C ASN A 229 6.10 7.11 -18.39
N ILE A 230 7.31 6.70 -18.75
CA ILE A 230 8.53 6.89 -17.97
C ILE A 230 9.56 7.64 -18.80
N LYS A 231 10.65 8.05 -18.16
CA LYS A 231 11.79 8.71 -18.80
C LYS A 231 13.08 8.17 -18.21
N GLU A 232 14.15 8.23 -18.99
CA GLU A 232 15.51 8.03 -18.48
C GLU A 232 15.80 9.04 -17.36
N GLY A 233 16.54 8.60 -16.34
CA GLY A 233 16.82 9.35 -15.13
C GLY A 233 15.67 9.44 -14.12
N ALA A 234 14.50 8.85 -14.40
CA ALA A 234 13.43 8.75 -13.40
C ALA A 234 13.87 7.88 -12.22
N ARG A 235 13.55 8.33 -10.99
CA ARG A 235 13.83 7.54 -9.78
C ARG A 235 12.89 6.35 -9.71
N ILE A 236 13.42 5.24 -9.23
CA ILE A 236 12.66 4.00 -9.02
C ILE A 236 12.71 3.57 -7.56
N ARG A 237 11.69 2.80 -7.19
CA ARG A 237 11.55 2.16 -5.89
C ARG A 237 10.94 0.77 -6.06
N ILE A 238 11.54 -0.25 -5.44
CA ILE A 238 11.01 -1.62 -5.43
C ILE A 238 10.95 -2.09 -3.97
N PRO A 239 9.75 -2.15 -3.36
CA PRO A 239 9.57 -2.78 -2.05
C PRO A 239 9.87 -4.30 -2.15
N MET A 240 10.74 -4.80 -1.27
CA MET A 240 11.19 -6.21 -1.26
C MET A 240 10.43 -7.07 -0.26
#